data_AF-A0A7W9EG06-F1
#
_entry.id   AF-A0A7W9EG06-F1
#
_cell.length_a   1.000
_cell.length_b   1.000
_cell.length_c   1.000
_cell.angle_alpha   90.00
_cell.angle_beta   90.00
_cell.angle_gamma   90.00
#
_symmetry.space_group_name_H-M   'P 1'
#
loop_
_entity.id
_entity.type
_entity.pdbx_description
1 polymer ?
#
loop_
_entity_poly.entity_id
_entity_poly.type
_entity_poly.pdbx_seq_one_letter_code
_entity_poly.pdbx_strand_id
1 'polypeptide(L)'
;MRIGSAVWRHLWGWDNPQSLSAPFAVNQIVHRSNGRIDQNLAVCEKWKVPIIITSLGAREDLNAAVHDWGGITLHDIIDDPFARKAVEKGA
;
A
#
# COMPACT_ATOMS: atom_id res chain seq x y z
N MET A 1 -0.92 -17.34 -24.22
CA MET A 1 -1.42 -16.33 -23.29
C MET A 1 -1.94 -17.02 -22.03
N ARG A 2 -1.10 -17.15 -21.00
CA ARG A 2 -1.47 -17.67 -19.68
C ARG A 2 -1.00 -16.64 -18.66
N ILE A 3 -1.89 -15.76 -18.22
CA ILE A 3 -1.61 -14.87 -17.09
C ILE A 3 -1.99 -15.67 -15.85
N GLY A 4 -1.09 -16.56 -15.43
CA GLY A 4 -1.28 -17.49 -14.32
C GLY A 4 -1.08 -16.83 -12.96
N SER A 5 -2.19 -16.66 -12.24
CA SER A 5 -2.43 -16.87 -10.79
C SER A 5 -1.39 -16.55 -9.68
N ALA A 6 -0.23 -15.95 -9.92
CA ALA A 6 0.84 -15.93 -8.90
C ALA A 6 1.66 -14.63 -8.85
N VAL A 7 1.05 -13.46 -9.04
CA VAL A 7 1.85 -12.26 -9.32
C VAL A 7 2.79 -11.86 -8.17
N TRP A 8 2.55 -12.20 -6.88
CA TRP A 8 3.41 -11.65 -5.81
C TRP A 8 3.67 -12.49 -4.55
N ARG A 9 3.28 -13.78 -4.50
CA ARG A 9 3.60 -14.60 -3.29
C ARG A 9 5.03 -15.14 -3.24
N HIS A 10 5.74 -15.16 -4.36
CA HIS A 10 7.07 -15.76 -4.45
C HIS A 10 7.84 -15.08 -5.60
N LEU A 11 8.30 -13.84 -5.40
CA LEU A 11 9.39 -13.39 -6.24
C LEU A 11 10.61 -14.21 -5.82
N TRP A 12 10.96 -15.19 -6.63
CA TRP A 12 12.20 -15.95 -6.53
C TRP A 12 13.33 -14.95 -6.77
N GLY A 13 14.24 -14.76 -5.80
CA GLY A 13 15.42 -13.95 -6.04
C GLY A 13 16.15 -14.52 -7.26
N TRP A 14 16.44 -13.69 -8.28
CA TRP A 14 17.00 -14.18 -9.55
C TRP A 14 18.28 -14.99 -9.34
N ASP A 15 19.07 -14.61 -8.34
CA ASP A 15 20.32 -15.24 -7.93
C ASP A 15 20.16 -16.30 -6.82
N ASN A 16 19.01 -16.31 -6.13
CA ASN A 16 18.70 -17.31 -5.10
C ASN A 16 17.20 -17.64 -5.11
N PRO A 17 16.78 -18.56 -6.00
CA PRO A 17 15.38 -18.89 -6.16
C PRO A 17 14.76 -19.39 -4.85
N GLN A 18 15.51 -20.12 -4.01
CA GLN A 18 14.97 -20.65 -2.75
C GLN A 18 14.76 -19.60 -1.65
N SER A 19 15.21 -18.35 -1.86
CA SER A 19 14.90 -17.24 -0.97
C SER A 19 13.63 -16.52 -1.40
N LEU A 20 12.76 -16.23 -0.43
CA LEU A 20 11.69 -15.26 -0.62
C LEU A 20 12.31 -13.88 -0.87
N SER A 21 11.85 -13.18 -1.89
CA SER A 21 12.19 -11.77 -2.05
C SER A 21 11.66 -10.94 -0.88
N ALA A 22 12.32 -9.81 -0.64
CA ALA A 22 11.84 -8.81 0.30
C ALA A 22 10.38 -8.39 0.02
N PRO A 23 9.62 -8.00 1.05
CA PRO A 23 8.29 -7.42 0.88
C PRO A 23 8.33 -6.21 -0.04
N PHE A 24 7.21 -5.94 -0.72
CA PHE A 24 7.03 -4.77 -1.57
C PHE A 24 6.01 -3.81 -0.98
N ALA A 25 6.11 -2.55 -1.38
CA ALA A 25 5.15 -1.50 -1.04
C ALA A 25 4.50 -0.94 -2.31
N VAL A 26 3.30 -0.37 -2.18
CA VAL A 26 2.65 0.39 -3.25
C VAL A 26 2.38 1.81 -2.77
N ASN A 27 2.85 2.80 -3.53
CA ASN A 27 2.57 4.21 -3.25
C ASN A 27 1.27 4.66 -3.93
N GLN A 28 0.38 5.30 -3.18
CA GLN A 28 -0.88 5.87 -3.62
C GLN A 28 -0.90 7.39 -3.42
N ILE A 29 -1.20 8.13 -4.49
CA ILE A 29 -1.48 9.56 -4.39
C ILE A 29 -2.93 9.75 -3.92
N VAL A 30 -3.15 10.21 -2.69
CA VAL A 30 -4.50 10.27 -2.09
C VAL A 30 -5.18 11.64 -2.21
N HIS A 31 -4.57 12.56 -2.96
CA HIS A 31 -5.17 13.86 -3.24
C HIS A 31 -6.54 13.72 -3.93
N ARG A 32 -7.48 14.59 -3.58
CA ARG A 32 -8.88 14.57 -4.06
C ARG A 32 -9.06 14.58 -5.59
N SER A 33 -8.05 15.04 -6.35
CA SER A 33 -8.10 15.03 -7.81
C SER A 33 -7.84 13.65 -8.42
N ASN A 34 -7.37 12.68 -7.63
CA ASN A 34 -7.14 11.32 -8.10
C ASN A 34 -8.42 10.50 -8.05
N GLY A 35 -9.11 10.40 -9.21
CA GLY A 35 -10.33 9.61 -9.35
C GLY A 35 -10.11 8.08 -9.41
N ARG A 36 -8.88 7.58 -9.22
CA ARG A 36 -8.56 6.14 -9.32
C ARG A 36 -8.27 5.47 -7.98
N ILE A 37 -8.35 6.21 -6.87
CA ILE A 37 -7.91 5.69 -5.57
C ILE A 37 -8.67 4.42 -5.17
N ASP A 38 -9.99 4.39 -5.34
CA ASP A 38 -10.81 3.24 -4.95
C ASP A 38 -10.49 2.00 -5.80
N GLN A 39 -10.26 2.20 -7.10
CA GLN A 39 -9.87 1.12 -8.02
C GLN A 39 -8.49 0.56 -7.66
N ASN A 40 -7.56 1.45 -7.29
CA ASN A 40 -6.23 1.06 -6.86
C ASN A 40 -6.27 0.29 -5.53
N LEU A 41 -7.06 0.76 -4.56
CA LEU A 41 -7.23 0.10 -3.27
C LEU A 41 -7.87 -1.28 -3.43
N ALA A 42 -8.88 -1.43 -4.30
CA ALA A 42 -9.48 -2.73 -4.58
C ALA A 42 -8.46 -3.75 -5.14
N VAL A 43 -7.51 -3.28 -5.97
CA VAL A 43 -6.40 -4.13 -6.44
C VAL A 43 -5.44 -4.45 -5.31
N CYS A 44 -5.10 -3.47 -4.46
CA CYS A 44 -4.22 -3.67 -3.32
C CYS A 44 -4.79 -4.67 -2.32
N GLU A 45 -6.08 -4.58 -2.00
CA GLU A 45 -6.81 -5.49 -1.12
C GLU A 45 -6.87 -6.91 -1.72
N LYS A 46 -7.23 -7.02 -3.01
CA LYS A 46 -7.27 -8.31 -3.73
C LYS A 46 -5.94 -9.08 -3.60
N TRP A 47 -4.82 -8.36 -3.61
CA TRP A 47 -3.49 -8.94 -3.49
C TRP A 47 -2.89 -8.84 -2.08
N LYS A 48 -3.62 -8.27 -1.12
CA LYS A 48 -3.18 -8.03 0.26
C LYS A 48 -1.78 -7.42 0.33
N VAL A 49 -1.60 -6.28 -0.33
CA VAL A 49 -0.32 -5.57 -0.33
C VAL A 49 0.11 -5.29 1.12
N PRO A 50 1.34 -5.68 1.51
CA PRO A 50 1.72 -5.65 2.92
C PRO A 50 2.01 -4.23 3.44
N ILE A 51 2.43 -3.32 2.56
CA ILE A 51 2.76 -1.93 2.90
C ILE A 51 2.14 -1.00 1.87
N ILE A 52 1.28 -0.09 2.30
CA ILE A 52 0.80 1.02 1.49
C ILE A 52 1.51 2.30 1.91
N ILE A 53 2.06 3.03 0.96
CA ILE A 53 2.58 4.38 1.18
C ILE A 53 1.54 5.34 0.62
N THR A 54 1.20 6.42 1.33
CA THR A 54 0.33 7.47 0.80
C THR A 54 1.08 8.79 0.70
N SER A 55 0.94 9.49 -0.42
CA SER A 55 1.42 10.87 -0.58
C SER A 55 0.25 11.85 -0.75
N LEU A 56 0.48 13.12 -0.43
CA LEU A 56 -0.49 14.23 -0.51
C LEU A 56 -1.72 14.07 0.39
N GLY A 57 -1.57 13.38 1.52
CA GLY A 57 -2.57 13.31 2.58
C GLY A 57 -2.58 11.97 3.32
N ALA A 58 -3.43 11.91 4.33
CA ALA A 58 -3.85 10.71 5.04
C ALA A 58 -5.38 10.61 4.99
N ARG A 59 -5.90 9.39 4.82
CA ARG A 59 -7.34 9.12 4.79
C ARG A 59 -7.67 7.96 5.74
N GLU A 60 -8.65 8.18 6.61
CA GLU A 60 -9.09 7.19 7.60
C GLU A 60 -9.68 5.93 6.95
N ASP A 61 -10.43 6.09 5.85
CA ASP A 61 -11.04 4.97 5.12
C ASP A 61 -9.98 4.05 4.48
N LEU A 62 -8.92 4.64 3.93
CA LEU A 62 -7.76 3.91 3.43
C LEU A 62 -7.05 3.18 4.57
N ASN A 63 -6.78 3.86 5.69
CA ASN A 63 -6.08 3.27 6.83
C ASN A 63 -6.85 2.07 7.39
N ALA A 64 -8.15 2.22 7.59
CA ALA A 64 -9.04 1.14 8.04
C ALA A 64 -9.02 -0.04 7.07
N ALA A 65 -9.19 0.22 5.77
CA ALA A 65 -9.15 -0.83 4.76
C ALA A 65 -7.81 -1.59 4.79
N VAL A 66 -6.67 -0.89 4.85
CA VAL A 66 -5.34 -1.52 4.89
C VAL A 66 -5.16 -2.41 6.11
N HIS A 67 -5.62 -1.95 7.28
CA HIS A 67 -5.58 -2.73 8.52
C HIS A 67 -6.48 -3.97 8.45
N ASP A 68 -7.64 -3.91 7.78
CA ASP A 68 -8.57 -5.04 7.67
C ASP A 68 -7.94 -6.27 6.98
N TRP A 69 -7.04 -6.06 6.00
CA TRP A 69 -6.30 -7.18 5.39
C TRP A 69 -4.95 -7.48 6.04
N GLY A 70 -4.59 -6.78 7.13
CA GLY A 70 -3.37 -6.96 7.90
C GLY A 70 -2.12 -6.26 7.32
N GLY A 71 -2.31 -5.29 6.43
CA GLY A 71 -1.22 -4.43 5.97
C GLY A 71 -0.92 -3.28 6.94
N ILE A 72 0.12 -2.51 6.65
CA ILE A 72 0.43 -1.25 7.33
C ILE A 72 0.43 -0.08 6.35
N THR A 73 0.11 1.11 6.85
CA THR A 73 0.18 2.35 6.08
C THR A 73 1.35 3.21 6.55
N LEU A 74 2.11 3.75 5.60
CA LEU A 74 3.13 4.78 5.83
C LEU A 74 2.71 6.05 5.10
N HIS A 75 2.79 7.19 5.78
CA HIS A 75 2.47 8.48 5.17
C HIS A 75 3.75 9.22 4.78
N ASP A 76 3.87 9.58 3.50
CA ASP A 76 4.94 10.42 2.98
C ASP A 76 4.70 11.87 3.43
N ILE A 77 5.44 12.27 4.46
CA ILE A 77 5.21 13.48 5.24
C ILE A 77 6.39 14.43 5.09
N ILE A 78 6.09 15.70 4.84
CA ILE A 78 7.08 16.76 4.64
C ILE A 78 7.40 17.56 5.90
N ASP A 79 6.51 17.59 6.90
CA ASP A 79 6.69 18.33 8.15
C ASP A 79 5.82 17.81 9.32
N ASP A 80 6.13 18.30 10.52
CA ASP A 80 5.45 17.96 11.78
C ASP A 80 3.93 18.22 11.79
N PRO A 81 3.41 19.36 11.33
CA PRO A 81 1.97 19.57 11.21
C PRO A 81 1.25 18.48 10.40
N PHE A 82 1.82 18.03 9.28
CA PHE A 82 1.24 16.92 8.52
C PHE A 82 1.39 15.58 9.25
N ALA A 83 2.49 15.36 9.97
CA ALA A 83 2.66 14.16 10.80
C ALA A 83 1.57 14.02 11.86
N ARG A 84 1.30 15.10 12.61
CA ARG A 84 0.26 15.11 13.66
C ARG A 84 -1.12 14.83 13.07
N LYS A 85 -1.45 15.44 11.92
CA LYS A 85 -2.70 15.17 11.20
C LYS A 85 -2.82 13.73 10.71
N ALA A 86 -1.71 13.08 10.35
CA ALA A 86 -1.74 11.67 9.97
C ALA A 86 -2.04 10.78 11.18
N VAL A 87 -1.40 11.04 12.32
CA VAL A 87 -1.68 10.33 13.59
C VAL A 87 -3.13 10.53 14.04
N GLU A 88 -3.65 11.75 13.97
CA GLU A 88 -5.06 12.06 14.27
C GLU A 88 -6.04 11.23 13.42
N LYS A 89 -5.63 10.82 12.21
CA LYS A 89 -6.41 10.03 11.25
C LYS A 89 -6.12 8.52 11.33
N GLY A 90 -5.47 8.08 12.41
CA GLY A 90 -5.22 6.65 12.65
C GLY A 90 -4.10 6.06 11.82
N ALA A 91 -3.05 6.84 11.56
CA ALA A 91 -1.74 6.29 11.19
C ALA A 91 -1.18 5.37 12.28
#